data_AF-A0A2I1H5F5-F1
#
_entry.id   AF-A0A2I1H5F5-F1
#
_cell.length_a   1.000
_cell.length_b   1.000
_cell.length_c   1.000
_cell.angle_alpha   90.00
_cell.angle_beta   90.00
_cell.angle_gamma   90.00
#
_symmetry.space_group_name_H-M   'P 1'
#
loop_
_entity.id
_entity.type
_entity.pdbx_description
1 polymer ?
#
loop_
_entity_poly.entity_id
_entity_poly.type
_entity_poly.pdbx_seq_one_letter_code
_entity_poly.pdbx_strand_id
1 'polypeptide(L)'
;MDLPKYDGNIHPDEWINDLHTYFNIKKGSIDIKIVISLVDSTIKLPTGIDNFEKLRNALKEDISFTIFKNTNKRKLQSLKYNPERKGGDTSKFISTFRKLCYNAEINDIEEQKRYLYKSLPNNHFDYISNEFYKRMKNVNSINELAKKFEDIVLEESNLIRKESIVALKHIATGKYLSSISNLRYTTGSKSQLVFVGSSEPDPNSLWKISFGKITNVCETQKFS
;
A
#
# COMPACT_ATOMS: atom_id res chain seq x y z
N MET A 1 11.83 -9.03 -27.56
CA MET A 1 12.61 -8.87 -26.31
C MET A 1 14.05 -8.74 -26.72
N ASP A 2 14.71 -7.70 -26.26
CA ASP A 2 16.15 -7.56 -26.42
C ASP A 2 16.88 -8.48 -25.43
N LEU A 3 18.13 -8.82 -25.74
CA LEU A 3 18.95 -9.68 -24.87
C LEU A 3 19.30 -8.90 -23.59
N PRO A 4 18.87 -9.35 -22.39
CA PRO A 4 19.08 -8.60 -21.17
C PRO A 4 20.56 -8.61 -20.76
N LYS A 5 21.14 -7.42 -20.57
CA LYS A 5 22.50 -7.23 -20.04
C LYS A 5 22.45 -6.91 -18.55
N TYR A 6 23.48 -7.30 -17.81
CA TYR A 6 23.62 -6.93 -16.41
C TYR A 6 24.51 -5.70 -16.26
N ASP A 7 23.94 -4.61 -15.77
CA ASP A 7 24.62 -3.33 -15.52
C ASP A 7 24.64 -2.95 -14.03
N GLY A 8 24.22 -3.86 -13.16
CA GLY A 8 24.08 -3.62 -11.72
C GLY A 8 22.79 -2.93 -11.29
N ASN A 9 21.84 -2.62 -12.18
CA ASN A 9 20.58 -1.95 -11.85
C ASN A 9 19.38 -2.89 -11.66
N ILE A 10 19.63 -4.19 -11.56
CA ILE A 10 18.64 -5.26 -11.34
C ILE A 10 19.20 -6.26 -10.33
N HIS A 11 18.33 -6.93 -9.59
CA HIS A 11 18.77 -7.96 -8.66
C HIS A 11 19.37 -9.16 -9.43
N PRO A 12 20.54 -9.70 -9.05
CA PRO A 12 21.20 -10.79 -9.78
C PRO A 12 20.31 -12.02 -10.01
N ASP A 13 19.55 -12.46 -9.00
CA ASP A 13 18.62 -13.60 -9.15
C ASP A 13 17.51 -13.30 -10.18
N GLU A 14 17.03 -12.05 -10.25
CA GLU A 14 16.00 -11.65 -11.19
C GLU A 14 16.53 -11.62 -12.62
N TRP A 15 17.70 -11.01 -12.82
CA TRP A 15 18.35 -10.98 -14.12
C TRP A 15 18.69 -12.38 -14.65
N ILE A 16 19.15 -13.29 -13.78
CA ILE A 16 19.39 -14.69 -14.16
C ILE A 16 18.08 -15.39 -14.58
N ASN A 17 16.98 -15.15 -13.87
CA ASN A 17 15.67 -15.69 -14.25
C ASN A 17 15.16 -15.12 -15.59
N ASP A 18 15.38 -13.84 -15.85
CA ASP A 18 15.05 -13.21 -17.14
C ASP A 18 15.86 -13.84 -18.28
N LEU A 19 17.13 -14.14 -18.04
CA LEU A 19 17.99 -14.85 -19.00
C LEU A 19 17.49 -16.27 -19.26
N HIS A 20 17.17 -17.05 -18.22
CA HIS A 20 16.61 -18.39 -18.41
C HIS A 20 15.34 -18.33 -19.26
N THR A 21 14.45 -17.38 -18.98
CA THR A 21 13.23 -17.17 -19.77
C THR A 21 13.55 -16.84 -21.23
N TYR A 22 14.46 -15.89 -21.47
CA TYR A 22 14.88 -15.50 -22.82
C TYR A 22 15.47 -16.66 -23.62
N PHE A 23 16.43 -17.40 -23.04
CA PHE A 23 17.13 -18.49 -23.72
C PHE A 23 16.23 -19.72 -23.92
N ASN A 24 15.35 -20.05 -22.97
CA ASN A 24 14.37 -21.11 -23.15
C ASN A 24 13.48 -20.85 -24.37
N ILE A 25 13.10 -19.59 -24.60
CA ILE A 25 12.27 -19.20 -25.76
C ILE A 25 13.08 -19.22 -27.07
N LYS A 26 14.37 -18.89 -27.03
CA LYS A 26 15.16 -18.57 -28.24
C LYS A 26 16.18 -19.62 -28.68
N LYS A 27 16.75 -20.39 -27.75
CA LYS A 27 17.96 -21.22 -27.98
C LYS A 27 17.97 -22.56 -27.25
N GLY A 28 17.01 -22.83 -26.37
CA GLY A 28 16.95 -24.08 -25.60
C GLY A 28 17.79 -24.01 -24.32
N SER A 29 19.09 -24.32 -24.41
CA SER A 29 20.01 -24.30 -23.26
C SER A 29 20.86 -23.03 -23.20
N ILE A 30 21.28 -22.66 -21.98
CA ILE A 30 22.08 -21.47 -21.72
C ILE A 30 23.50 -21.86 -21.30
N ASP A 31 24.50 -21.36 -22.02
CA ASP A 31 25.92 -21.54 -21.65
C ASP A 31 26.34 -20.40 -20.71
N ILE A 32 26.91 -20.75 -19.56
CA ILE A 32 27.40 -19.79 -18.56
C ILE A 32 28.42 -18.81 -19.15
N LYS A 33 29.25 -19.23 -20.12
CA LYS A 33 30.21 -18.34 -20.80
C LYS A 33 29.52 -17.25 -21.59
N ILE A 34 28.39 -17.57 -22.23
CA ILE A 34 27.56 -16.58 -22.92
C ILE A 34 26.98 -15.62 -21.88
N VAL A 35 26.48 -16.11 -20.76
CA VAL A 35 25.90 -15.26 -19.71
C VAL A 35 26.94 -14.30 -19.11
N ILE A 36 28.16 -14.79 -18.85
CA ILE A 36 29.28 -13.95 -18.38
C ILE A 36 29.56 -12.81 -19.38
N SER A 37 29.48 -13.07 -20.70
CA SER A 37 29.67 -12.03 -21.72
C SER A 37 28.55 -10.97 -21.77
N LEU A 38 27.44 -11.18 -21.07
CA LEU A 38 26.32 -10.22 -20.96
C LEU A 38 26.43 -9.30 -19.75
N VAL A 39 27.45 -9.50 -18.91
CA VAL A 39 27.78 -8.61 -17.81
C VAL A 39 28.51 -7.39 -18.37
N ASP A 40 28.11 -6.21 -17.92
CA ASP A 40 28.74 -4.96 -18.32
C ASP A 40 30.24 -4.99 -17.99
N SER A 41 31.06 -4.58 -18.96
CA SER A 41 32.53 -4.61 -18.86
C SER A 41 33.11 -3.79 -17.69
N THR A 42 32.34 -2.85 -17.14
CA THR A 42 32.73 -2.09 -15.93
C THR A 42 32.71 -2.94 -14.67
N ILE A 43 31.99 -4.06 -14.67
CA ILE A 43 31.86 -5.01 -13.56
C ILE A 43 32.91 -6.11 -13.72
N LYS A 44 33.92 -6.10 -12.86
CA LYS A 44 35.04 -7.04 -12.94
C LYS A 44 34.70 -8.34 -12.21
N LEU A 45 34.48 -9.40 -12.97
CA LEU A 45 34.24 -10.73 -12.42
C LEU A 45 35.55 -11.47 -12.08
N PRO A 46 35.58 -12.27 -11.01
CA PRO A 46 36.69 -13.18 -10.73
C PRO A 46 36.77 -14.29 -11.77
N THR A 47 37.96 -14.88 -11.91
CA THR A 47 38.16 -16.08 -12.75
C THR A 47 37.51 -17.32 -12.13
N GLY A 48 37.15 -18.31 -12.93
CA GLY A 48 36.67 -19.62 -12.43
C GLY A 48 35.17 -19.69 -12.12
N ILE A 49 34.37 -18.77 -12.64
CA ILE A 49 32.91 -18.86 -12.63
C ILE A 49 32.48 -19.94 -13.63
N ASP A 50 32.04 -21.08 -13.13
CA ASP A 50 31.61 -22.24 -13.91
C ASP A 50 30.10 -22.54 -13.79
N ASN A 51 29.38 -21.80 -12.93
CA ASN A 51 27.95 -21.99 -12.70
C ASN A 51 27.26 -20.69 -12.27
N PHE A 52 25.92 -20.71 -12.31
CA PHE A 52 25.06 -19.56 -12.00
C PHE A 52 25.13 -19.11 -10.53
N GLU A 53 25.37 -20.03 -9.60
CA GLU A 53 25.50 -19.69 -8.18
C GLU A 53 26.77 -18.87 -7.93
N LYS A 54 27.92 -19.32 -8.48
CA LYS A 54 29.18 -18.56 -8.43
C LYS A 54 29.05 -17.20 -9.12
N LEU A 55 28.38 -17.17 -10.28
CA LEU A 55 28.14 -15.90 -10.99
C LEU A 55 27.31 -14.95 -10.13
N ARG A 56 26.18 -15.40 -9.59
CA ARG A 56 25.32 -14.60 -8.72
C ARG A 56 26.10 -14.04 -7.54
N ASN A 57 26.88 -14.87 -6.86
CA ASN A 57 27.65 -14.43 -5.69
C ASN A 57 28.69 -13.37 -6.09
N ALA A 58 29.41 -13.57 -7.20
CA ALA A 58 30.33 -12.57 -7.73
C ALA A 58 29.64 -11.25 -8.10
N LEU A 59 28.44 -11.30 -8.70
CA LEU A 59 27.66 -10.09 -9.01
C LEU A 59 27.17 -9.36 -7.76
N LYS A 60 26.87 -10.10 -6.66
CA LYS A 60 26.48 -9.50 -5.38
C LYS A 60 27.66 -8.91 -4.60
N GLU A 61 28.87 -9.43 -4.81
CA GLU A 61 30.10 -8.89 -4.21
C GLU A 61 30.55 -7.58 -4.85
N ASP A 62 30.17 -7.33 -6.11
CA ASP A 62 30.50 -6.09 -6.81
C ASP A 62 29.83 -4.85 -6.16
N ILE A 63 30.54 -3.71 -6.21
CA ILE A 63 30.07 -2.44 -5.65
C ILE A 63 28.76 -1.96 -6.26
N SER A 64 28.50 -2.28 -7.53
CA SER A 64 27.27 -1.89 -8.24
C SER A 64 26.03 -2.48 -7.57
N PHE A 65 26.09 -3.75 -7.14
CA PHE A 65 24.98 -4.37 -6.41
C PHE A 65 24.78 -3.72 -5.03
N THR A 66 25.86 -3.38 -4.33
CA THR A 66 25.76 -2.63 -3.06
C THR A 66 25.09 -1.26 -3.26
N ILE A 67 25.42 -0.53 -4.33
CA ILE A 67 24.79 0.75 -4.68
C ILE A 67 23.31 0.56 -5.01
N PHE A 68 22.96 -0.47 -5.80
CA PHE A 68 21.59 -0.83 -6.13
C PHE A 68 20.76 -1.15 -4.88
N LYS A 69 21.28 -2.02 -4.00
CA LYS A 69 20.64 -2.40 -2.74
C LYS A 69 20.35 -1.18 -1.86
N ASN A 70 21.35 -0.33 -1.66
CA ASN A 70 21.23 0.90 -0.88
C ASN A 70 20.26 1.91 -1.51
N THR A 71 20.19 1.96 -2.84
CA THR A 71 19.22 2.81 -3.56
C THR A 71 17.80 2.34 -3.32
N ASN A 72 17.53 1.03 -3.36
CA ASN A 72 16.21 0.49 -3.04
C ASN A 72 15.83 0.73 -1.58
N LYS A 73 16.79 0.66 -0.64
CA LYS A 73 16.58 1.05 0.77
C LYS A 73 16.18 2.53 0.92
N ARG A 74 16.85 3.45 0.22
CA ARG A 74 16.47 4.88 0.20
C ARG A 74 15.09 5.10 -0.41
N LYS A 75 14.74 4.37 -1.48
CA LYS A 75 13.39 4.39 -2.07
C LYS A 75 12.32 3.91 -1.09
N LEU A 76 12.59 2.88 -0.26
CA LEU A 76 11.68 2.47 0.82
C LEU A 76 11.48 3.58 1.86
N GLN A 77 12.55 4.28 2.24
CA GLN A 77 12.48 5.37 3.22
C GLN A 77 11.62 6.55 2.72
N SER A 78 11.60 6.80 1.41
CA SER A 78 10.79 7.86 0.79
C SER A 78 9.43 7.39 0.28
N LEU A 79 9.13 6.09 0.34
CA LEU A 79 7.87 5.52 -0.09
C LEU A 79 6.73 6.05 0.78
N LYS A 80 5.64 6.51 0.16
CA LYS A 80 4.46 7.02 0.84
C LYS A 80 3.22 6.28 0.36
N TYR A 81 2.40 5.85 1.31
CA TYR A 81 1.09 5.32 1.02
C TYR A 81 0.08 6.46 0.83
N ASN A 82 -0.68 6.40 -0.26
CA ASN A 82 -1.83 7.25 -0.51
C ASN A 82 -3.07 6.36 -0.62
N PRO A 83 -4.12 6.55 0.19
CA PRO A 83 -5.34 5.75 0.07
C PRO A 83 -6.14 6.09 -1.20
N GLU A 84 -6.94 5.16 -1.70
CA GLU A 84 -7.73 5.30 -2.95
C GLU A 84 -8.62 6.52 -2.93
N ARG A 85 -9.24 6.84 -1.79
CA ARG A 85 -10.08 8.05 -1.64
C ARG A 85 -9.34 9.38 -1.89
N LYS A 86 -8.01 9.36 -1.88
CA LYS A 86 -7.14 10.50 -2.21
C LYS A 86 -6.46 10.32 -3.58
N GLY A 87 -7.00 9.44 -4.43
CA GLY A 87 -6.46 9.10 -5.74
C GLY A 87 -5.25 8.17 -5.71
N GLY A 88 -5.07 7.41 -4.62
CA GLY A 88 -4.02 6.40 -4.51
C GLY A 88 -4.37 5.06 -5.16
N ASP A 89 -3.40 4.14 -5.13
CA ASP A 89 -3.53 2.77 -5.65
C ASP A 89 -2.79 1.81 -4.70
N THR A 90 -3.55 1.06 -3.89
CA THR A 90 -2.99 0.13 -2.90
C THR A 90 -2.24 -1.03 -3.55
N SER A 91 -2.72 -1.55 -4.68
CA SER A 91 -2.08 -2.65 -5.40
C SER A 91 -0.69 -2.25 -5.91
N LYS A 92 -0.60 -1.08 -6.54
CA LYS A 92 0.69 -0.53 -7.00
C LYS A 92 1.60 -0.20 -5.83
N PHE A 93 1.07 0.34 -4.74
CA PHE A 93 1.84 0.63 -3.54
C PHE A 93 2.45 -0.65 -2.92
N ILE A 94 1.64 -1.69 -2.70
CA ILE A 94 2.10 -2.96 -2.09
C ILE A 94 3.07 -3.71 -2.99
N SER A 95 2.82 -3.77 -4.30
CA SER A 95 3.77 -4.39 -5.24
C SER A 95 5.11 -3.65 -5.25
N THR A 96 5.08 -2.31 -5.25
CA THR A 96 6.29 -1.48 -5.16
C THR A 96 7.03 -1.72 -3.85
N PHE A 97 6.34 -1.69 -2.71
CA PHE A 97 6.92 -1.97 -1.39
C PHE A 97 7.62 -3.33 -1.36
N ARG A 98 6.94 -4.40 -1.76
CA ARG A 98 7.48 -5.77 -1.79
C ARG A 98 8.72 -5.87 -2.69
N LYS A 99 8.65 -5.25 -3.87
CA LYS A 99 9.77 -5.22 -4.83
C LYS A 99 10.99 -4.51 -4.26
N LEU A 100 10.80 -3.37 -3.62
CA LEU A 100 11.89 -2.63 -3.00
C LEU A 100 12.50 -3.40 -1.81
N CYS A 101 11.70 -4.09 -0.99
CA CYS A 101 12.21 -4.96 0.08
C CYS A 101 13.08 -6.09 -0.48
N TYR A 102 12.60 -6.78 -1.52
CA TYR A 102 13.36 -7.84 -2.20
C TYR A 102 14.68 -7.32 -2.78
N ASN A 103 14.65 -6.23 -3.56
CA ASN A 103 15.83 -5.64 -4.15
C ASN A 103 16.84 -5.11 -3.11
N ALA A 104 16.35 -4.71 -1.94
CA ALA A 104 17.17 -4.26 -0.83
C ALA A 104 17.70 -5.41 0.06
N GLU A 105 17.36 -6.67 -0.26
CA GLU A 105 17.59 -7.86 0.57
C GLU A 105 17.11 -7.73 2.02
N ILE A 106 16.01 -7.00 2.25
CA ILE A 106 15.39 -6.84 3.56
C ILE A 106 14.46 -8.03 3.81
N ASN A 107 15.02 -9.07 4.44
CA ASN A 107 14.29 -10.30 4.75
C ASN A 107 13.69 -10.32 6.17
N ASP A 108 14.20 -9.47 7.06
CA ASP A 108 13.69 -9.36 8.43
C ASP A 108 12.28 -8.75 8.45
N ILE A 109 11.33 -9.48 9.02
CA ILE A 109 9.91 -9.10 9.01
C ILE A 109 9.65 -7.84 9.86
N GLU A 110 10.40 -7.64 10.94
CA GLU A 110 10.26 -6.45 11.78
C GLU A 110 10.79 -5.20 11.08
N GLU A 111 11.90 -5.31 10.34
CA GLU A 111 12.39 -4.24 9.48
C GLU A 111 11.37 -3.90 8.38
N GLN A 112 10.75 -4.91 7.73
CA GLN A 112 9.69 -4.69 6.76
C GLN A 112 8.48 -3.97 7.37
N LYS A 113 7.99 -4.41 8.54
CA LYS A 113 6.90 -3.74 9.28
C LYS A 113 7.22 -2.27 9.55
N ARG A 114 8.47 -1.97 9.96
CA ARG A 114 8.92 -0.60 10.22
C ARG A 114 8.91 0.27 8.96
N TYR A 115 9.36 -0.24 7.81
CA TYR A 115 9.30 0.52 6.55
C TYR A 115 7.85 0.77 6.13
N LEU A 116 7.00 -0.27 6.18
CA LEU A 116 5.60 -0.13 5.82
C LEU A 116 4.90 0.89 6.71
N TYR A 117 5.11 0.82 8.03
CA TYR A 117 4.53 1.79 8.97
C TYR A 117 4.99 3.23 8.69
N LYS A 118 6.29 3.43 8.42
CA LYS A 118 6.84 4.78 8.12
C LYS A 118 6.28 5.38 6.83
N SER A 119 5.79 4.56 5.91
CA SER A 119 5.17 5.03 4.67
C SER A 119 3.74 5.55 4.87
N LEU A 120 3.10 5.26 6.01
CA LEU A 120 1.73 5.67 6.29
C LEU A 120 1.62 7.19 6.49
N PRO A 121 0.45 7.79 6.22
CA PRO A 121 0.23 9.21 6.47
C PRO A 121 0.52 9.57 7.93
N ASN A 122 1.27 10.66 8.14
CA ASN A 122 1.66 11.14 9.47
C ASN A 122 0.50 11.90 10.15
N ASN A 123 -0.62 11.20 10.37
CA ASN A 123 -1.81 11.75 10.99
C ASN A 123 -2.11 10.85 12.19
N HIS A 124 -1.96 11.39 13.42
CA HIS A 124 -2.18 10.66 14.67
C HIS A 124 -3.60 10.06 14.83
N PHE A 125 -4.52 10.42 13.94
CA PHE A 125 -5.92 9.97 13.94
C PHE A 125 -6.29 9.16 12.69
N ASP A 126 -5.32 8.70 11.90
CA ASP A 126 -5.62 7.82 10.78
C ASP A 126 -5.94 6.41 11.28
N TYR A 127 -7.11 5.90 10.91
CA TYR A 127 -7.58 4.57 11.31
C TYR A 127 -6.57 3.48 10.93
N ILE A 128 -5.95 3.62 9.75
CA ILE A 128 -4.97 2.68 9.22
C ILE A 128 -3.77 2.56 10.19
N SER A 129 -3.20 3.69 10.61
CA SER A 129 -2.05 3.71 11.52
C SER A 129 -2.39 3.10 12.89
N ASN A 130 -3.61 3.35 13.40
CA ASN A 130 -4.08 2.81 14.68
C ASN A 130 -4.30 1.29 14.64
N GLU A 131 -4.85 0.78 13.55
CA GLU A 131 -5.08 -0.66 13.37
C GLU A 131 -3.81 -1.42 13.02
N PHE A 132 -2.85 -0.77 12.36
CA PHE A 132 -1.59 -1.37 11.94
C PHE A 132 -0.87 -2.04 13.10
N TYR A 133 -0.56 -1.31 14.18
CA TYR A 133 0.17 -1.90 15.31
C TYR A 133 -0.56 -3.05 15.99
N LYS A 134 -1.90 -3.01 16.01
CA LYS A 134 -2.69 -4.08 16.64
C LYS A 134 -2.62 -5.36 15.81
N ARG A 135 -2.77 -5.24 14.50
CA ARG A 135 -2.89 -6.38 13.58
C ARG A 135 -1.55 -6.96 13.13
N MET A 136 -0.48 -6.16 13.17
CA MET A 136 0.84 -6.58 12.72
C MET A 136 1.68 -7.31 13.77
N LYS A 137 1.18 -7.47 15.02
CA LYS A 137 1.94 -8.11 16.11
C LYS A 137 2.46 -9.51 15.77
N ASN A 138 1.60 -10.37 15.22
CA ASN A 138 1.90 -11.79 15.00
C ASN A 138 2.19 -12.12 13.52
N VAL A 139 2.44 -11.10 12.70
CA VAL A 139 2.72 -11.29 11.27
C VAL A 139 4.16 -11.77 11.09
N ASN A 140 4.33 -12.89 10.40
CA ASN A 140 5.64 -13.58 10.27
C ASN A 140 6.18 -13.62 8.83
N SER A 141 5.43 -13.10 7.85
CA SER A 141 5.87 -13.07 6.46
C SER A 141 5.39 -11.82 5.73
N ILE A 142 6.08 -11.46 4.65
CA ILE A 142 5.71 -10.31 3.81
C ILE A 142 4.35 -10.48 3.13
N ASN A 143 3.96 -11.72 2.82
CA ASN A 143 2.66 -12.01 2.21
C ASN A 143 1.53 -11.81 3.22
N GLU A 144 1.73 -12.24 4.45
CA GLU A 144 0.79 -12.02 5.54
C GLU A 144 0.71 -10.54 5.92
N LEU A 145 1.85 -9.82 5.91
CA LEU A 145 1.92 -8.37 6.07
C LEU A 145 1.08 -7.64 5.03
N ALA A 146 1.25 -7.99 3.75
CA ALA A 146 0.47 -7.41 2.65
C ALA A 146 -1.03 -7.70 2.79
N LYS A 147 -1.40 -8.94 3.15
CA LYS A 147 -2.79 -9.32 3.38
C LYS A 147 -3.43 -8.53 4.53
N LYS A 148 -2.76 -8.46 5.68
CA LYS A 148 -3.26 -7.70 6.84
C LYS A 148 -3.37 -6.21 6.55
N PHE A 149 -2.46 -5.67 5.74
CA PHE A 149 -2.54 -4.28 5.32
C PHE A 149 -3.76 -4.05 4.42
N GLU A 150 -3.98 -4.92 3.43
CA GLU A 150 -5.17 -4.88 2.58
C GLU A 150 -6.47 -4.97 3.40
N ASP A 151 -6.56 -5.89 4.38
CA ASP A 151 -7.72 -5.99 5.26
C ASP A 151 -8.02 -4.65 5.97
N ILE A 152 -6.98 -3.96 6.45
CA ILE A 152 -7.10 -2.64 7.09
C ILE A 152 -7.59 -1.58 6.09
N VAL A 153 -7.04 -1.56 4.87
CA VAL A 153 -7.43 -0.61 3.82
C VAL A 153 -8.87 -0.84 3.36
N LEU A 154 -9.29 -2.10 3.25
CA LEU A 154 -10.65 -2.46 2.89
C LEU A 154 -11.65 -2.02 3.95
N GLU A 155 -11.38 -2.29 5.23
CA GLU A 155 -12.18 -1.74 6.34
C GLU A 155 -12.14 -0.20 6.34
N GLU A 156 -10.97 0.33 5.99
CA GLU A 156 -10.65 1.70 5.62
C GLU A 156 -11.78 2.42 4.88
N SER A 157 -11.98 1.83 3.70
CA SER A 157 -12.83 2.33 2.63
C SER A 157 -14.32 2.36 2.99
N ASN A 158 -14.73 1.51 3.94
CA ASN A 158 -16.11 1.39 4.41
C ASN A 158 -16.47 2.37 5.54
N LEU A 159 -15.51 3.13 6.08
CA LEU A 159 -15.77 4.07 7.17
C LEU A 159 -16.56 5.30 6.71
N ILE A 160 -17.65 5.61 7.41
CA ILE A 160 -18.37 6.88 7.27
C ILE A 160 -17.52 8.01 7.88
N ARG A 161 -17.30 9.07 7.11
CA ARG A 161 -16.44 10.19 7.46
C ARG A 161 -17.17 11.51 7.32
N LYS A 162 -16.49 12.58 7.72
CA LYS A 162 -16.95 13.93 7.41
C LYS A 162 -17.10 14.04 5.90
N GLU A 163 -18.21 14.61 5.47
CA GLU A 163 -18.60 14.80 4.07
C GLU A 163 -19.02 13.54 3.31
N SER A 164 -19.01 12.36 3.95
CA SER A 164 -19.63 11.17 3.37
C SER A 164 -21.10 11.44 3.07
N ILE A 165 -21.56 10.96 1.91
CA ILE A 165 -22.97 10.95 1.55
C ILE A 165 -23.54 9.58 1.90
N VAL A 166 -24.58 9.55 2.72
CA VAL A 166 -25.22 8.31 3.18
C VAL A 166 -26.73 8.36 2.94
N ALA A 167 -27.36 7.21 2.87
CA ALA A 167 -28.82 7.09 2.88
C ALA A 167 -29.24 6.36 4.17
N LEU A 168 -30.26 6.88 4.86
CA LEU A 168 -30.74 6.32 6.12
C LEU A 168 -32.01 5.49 5.85
N LYS A 169 -31.94 4.17 6.04
CA LYS A 169 -33.07 3.26 5.80
C LYS A 169 -33.81 2.96 7.09
N HIS A 170 -35.12 3.19 7.10
CA HIS A 170 -35.98 2.76 8.19
C HIS A 170 -36.22 1.25 8.07
N ILE A 171 -35.78 0.48 9.08
CA ILE A 171 -35.75 -0.99 9.02
C ILE A 171 -37.16 -1.58 8.85
N ALA A 172 -38.14 -1.12 9.62
CA ALA A 172 -39.48 -1.72 9.64
C ALA A 172 -40.24 -1.52 8.32
N THR A 173 -40.07 -0.39 7.65
CA THR A 173 -40.79 -0.10 6.38
C THR A 173 -39.95 -0.38 5.15
N GLY A 174 -38.64 -0.62 5.29
CA GLY A 174 -37.71 -0.76 4.18
C GLY A 174 -37.54 0.50 3.32
N LYS A 175 -38.00 1.66 3.80
CA LYS A 175 -38.01 2.93 3.05
C LYS A 175 -36.94 3.89 3.57
N TYR A 176 -36.50 4.82 2.73
CA TYR A 176 -35.44 5.76 3.07
C TYR A 176 -35.96 7.07 3.66
N LEU A 177 -35.24 7.59 4.67
CA LEU A 177 -35.51 8.87 5.28
C LEU A 177 -35.18 9.98 4.28
N SER A 178 -36.16 10.84 3.99
CA SER A 178 -36.09 11.85 2.95
C SER A 178 -36.44 13.23 3.49
N SER A 179 -35.94 14.26 2.81
CA SER A 179 -36.15 15.67 3.17
C SER A 179 -36.11 16.55 1.93
N ILE A 180 -36.99 17.55 1.85
CA ILE A 180 -37.08 18.48 0.72
C ILE A 180 -36.81 19.90 1.24
N SER A 181 -35.94 20.66 0.59
CA SER A 181 -35.39 21.94 1.10
C SER A 181 -36.43 22.99 1.44
N ASN A 182 -37.53 23.06 0.68
CA ASN A 182 -38.62 24.01 0.85
C ASN A 182 -39.76 23.48 1.72
N LEU A 183 -39.72 22.22 2.15
CA LEU A 183 -40.76 21.62 2.98
C LEU A 183 -40.35 21.72 4.45
N ARG A 184 -41.17 22.41 5.25
CA ARG A 184 -40.90 22.69 6.67
C ARG A 184 -42.13 22.39 7.52
N TYR A 185 -41.92 22.10 8.80
CA TYR A 185 -43.03 21.98 9.74
C TYR A 185 -43.77 23.34 9.86
N THR A 186 -45.10 23.31 9.84
CA THR A 186 -45.93 24.51 9.96
C THR A 186 -46.02 25.02 11.41
N THR A 187 -45.77 24.14 12.37
CA THR A 187 -45.80 24.40 13.81
C THR A 187 -44.47 23.97 14.47
N GLY A 188 -44.24 24.36 15.72
CA GLY A 188 -43.02 24.02 16.45
C GLY A 188 -41.77 24.73 15.92
N SER A 189 -40.68 23.99 15.74
CA SER A 189 -39.36 24.52 15.34
C SER A 189 -39.32 25.17 13.95
N LYS A 190 -40.31 24.88 13.09
CA LYS A 190 -40.34 25.26 11.67
C LYS A 190 -39.07 24.82 10.89
N SER A 191 -38.37 23.80 11.39
CA SER A 191 -37.22 23.22 10.72
C SER A 191 -37.64 22.45 9.45
N GLN A 192 -36.65 22.08 8.64
CA GLN A 192 -36.87 21.25 7.45
C GLN A 192 -37.57 19.94 7.82
N LEU A 193 -38.60 19.58 7.05
CA LEU A 193 -39.42 18.40 7.27
C LEU A 193 -38.65 17.15 6.90
N VAL A 194 -38.69 16.14 7.77
CA VAL A 194 -38.11 14.83 7.52
C VAL A 194 -39.23 13.79 7.54
N PHE A 195 -39.26 12.91 6.55
CA PHE A 195 -40.32 11.92 6.36
C PHE A 195 -39.78 10.63 5.73
N VAL A 196 -40.58 9.57 5.78
CA VAL A 196 -40.25 8.29 5.13
C VAL A 196 -40.63 8.38 3.65
N GLY A 197 -39.64 8.29 2.77
CA GLY A 197 -39.79 8.38 1.32
C GLY A 197 -39.98 7.03 0.64
N SER A 198 -39.31 6.84 -0.49
CA SER A 198 -39.45 5.64 -1.31
C SER A 198 -38.64 4.44 -0.77
N SER A 199 -38.89 3.25 -1.33
CA SER A 199 -38.12 2.03 -1.03
C SER A 199 -36.75 2.00 -1.70
N GLU A 200 -36.50 2.91 -2.65
CA GLU A 200 -35.22 3.12 -3.31
C GLU A 200 -34.62 4.47 -2.89
N PRO A 201 -33.29 4.58 -2.81
CA PRO A 201 -32.67 5.85 -2.49
C PRO A 201 -32.80 6.83 -3.67
N ASP A 202 -33.32 8.03 -3.39
CA ASP A 202 -33.41 9.15 -4.32
C ASP A 202 -32.61 10.38 -3.78
N PRO A 203 -32.41 11.45 -4.57
CA PRO A 203 -31.63 12.61 -4.13
C PRO A 203 -32.12 13.28 -2.83
N ASN A 204 -33.41 13.23 -2.51
CA ASN A 204 -33.96 13.77 -1.25
C ASN A 204 -33.66 12.88 -0.05
N SER A 205 -33.22 11.63 -0.28
CA SER A 205 -32.84 10.67 0.75
C SER A 205 -31.34 10.63 1.07
N LEU A 206 -30.55 11.49 0.41
CA LEU A 206 -29.11 11.59 0.59
C LEU A 206 -28.76 12.60 1.70
N TRP A 207 -27.91 12.16 2.63
CA TRP A 207 -27.49 12.94 3.79
C TRP A 207 -25.98 13.14 3.77
N LYS A 208 -25.52 14.40 3.82
CA LYS A 208 -24.11 14.71 3.98
C LYS A 208 -23.75 14.70 5.46
N ILE A 209 -22.84 13.83 5.86
CA ILE A 209 -22.37 13.73 7.24
C ILE A 209 -21.48 14.93 7.58
N SER A 210 -21.81 15.62 8.65
CA SER A 210 -20.97 16.67 9.24
C SER A 210 -20.70 16.35 10.71
N PHE A 211 -19.43 16.31 11.10
CA PHE A 211 -19.08 16.24 12.53
C PHE A 211 -19.05 17.67 13.11
N GLY A 212 -19.75 17.87 14.23
CA GLY A 212 -19.65 19.10 15.01
C GLY A 212 -18.24 19.28 15.61
N LYS A 213 -17.90 20.52 16.01
CA LYS A 213 -16.69 20.74 16.82
C LYS A 213 -16.89 20.07 18.18
N ILE A 214 -16.04 19.11 18.53
CA ILE A 214 -15.91 18.65 19.91
C ILE A 214 -15.11 19.73 20.64
N THR A 215 -15.78 20.58 21.42
CA THR A 215 -15.10 21.44 22.39
C THR A 215 -14.74 20.58 23.60
N ASN A 216 -13.52 20.07 23.65
CA ASN A 216 -12.98 19.51 24.89
C ASN A 216 -12.69 20.68 25.84
N VAL A 217 -13.62 20.99 26.73
CA VAL A 217 -13.34 21.84 27.89
C VAL A 217 -12.66 20.95 28.92
N CYS A 218 -11.34 21.03 29.05
CA CYS A 218 -10.64 20.56 30.23
C CYS A 218 -10.94 21.53 31.37
N GLU A 219 -11.99 21.28 32.15
CA GLU A 219 -12.11 21.87 33.48
C GLU A 219 -11.06 21.19 34.37
N THR A 220 -9.93 21.86 34.59
CA THR A 220 -9.07 21.57 35.72
C THR A 220 -9.84 21.89 37.00
N GLN A 221 -10.40 20.87 37.65
CA GLN A 221 -10.79 20.96 39.04
C GLN A 221 -9.53 21.21 39.86
N LYS A 222 -9.32 22.46 40.30
CA LYS A 222 -8.42 22.77 41.41
C LYS A 222 -9.07 22.19 42.66
N PHE A 223 -8.45 21.16 43.23
CA PHE A 223 -8.68 20.82 44.63
C PHE A 223 -8.06 21.93 45.48
N SER A 224 -8.92 22.63 46.23
CA SER A 224 -8.56 23.48 47.37
C SER A 224 -8.36 22.63 48.60
#